data_AF-A0A0M3V4U0-F1
#
_entry.id   AF-A0A0M3V4U0-F1
#
_cell.length_a   1.000
_cell.length_b   1.000
_cell.length_c   1.000
_cell.angle_alpha   90.00
_cell.angle_beta   90.00
_cell.angle_gamma   90.00
#
_symmetry.space_group_name_H-M   'P 1'
#
loop_
_entity.id
_entity.type
_entity.pdbx_description
1 polymer ?
#
loop_
_entity_poly.entity_id
_entity_poly.type
_entity_poly.pdbx_seq_one_letter_code
_entity_poly.pdbx_strand_id
1 'polypeptide(L)'
;MVQILQSPQVDVSIRMYTAENLGQIDPGNELTIATWVQLIESTQMDDYICKRAAQNLGKIGRGNKKAIAALEKLLELIYLNDDTRMCIAENLGQIDPGNDGAITTLVQLLESAQVNRDTRRLAARGLGNIGTGNEKAIIALVQILQSKNEDSLIGRLVEESLGQILDNKYQFAVVQTLSGYQQFDDNCYNVLWNCAQNMPYPDFYQAWHQHNFATRAMRSLKKIFSTRII
;
A
#
# COMPACT_ATOMS: atom_id res chain seq x y z
N MET A 1 -28.24 -20.91 -6.47
CA MET A 1 -27.03 -20.05 -6.43
C MET A 1 -25.76 -20.85 -6.74
N VAL A 2 -25.42 -21.90 -5.99
CA VAL A 2 -24.19 -22.71 -6.22
C VAL A 2 -24.06 -23.26 -7.65
N GLN A 3 -25.11 -23.90 -8.19
CA GLN A 3 -25.11 -24.45 -9.55
C GLN A 3 -24.90 -23.39 -10.65
N ILE A 4 -25.38 -22.16 -10.41
CA ILE A 4 -25.21 -21.03 -11.34
C ILE A 4 -23.73 -20.60 -11.38
N LEU A 5 -23.08 -20.49 -10.21
CA LEU A 5 -21.69 -20.06 -10.10
C LEU A 5 -20.71 -21.05 -10.76
N GLN A 6 -21.02 -22.34 -10.68
CA GLN A 6 -20.18 -23.44 -11.19
C GLN A 6 -20.39 -23.73 -12.68
N SER A 7 -21.45 -23.21 -13.30
CA SER A 7 -21.75 -23.50 -14.70
C SER A 7 -21.03 -22.52 -15.65
N PRO A 8 -20.11 -22.99 -16.51
CA PRO A 8 -19.43 -22.13 -17.47
C PRO A 8 -20.34 -21.68 -18.62
N GLN A 9 -21.51 -22.30 -18.77
CA GLN A 9 -22.50 -21.97 -19.81
C GLN A 9 -23.42 -20.81 -19.39
N VAL A 10 -23.38 -20.41 -18.11
CA VAL A 10 -24.17 -19.28 -17.63
C VAL A 10 -23.45 -17.98 -17.94
N ASP A 11 -24.20 -17.02 -18.45
CA ASP A 11 -23.73 -15.67 -18.76
C ASP A 11 -22.94 -15.05 -17.61
N VAL A 12 -21.83 -14.38 -17.94
CA VAL A 12 -20.93 -13.75 -16.95
C VAL A 12 -21.69 -12.76 -16.06
N SER A 13 -22.64 -12.01 -16.60
CA SER A 13 -23.44 -11.05 -15.83
C SER A 13 -24.29 -11.74 -14.77
N ILE A 14 -24.88 -12.91 -15.12
CA ILE A 14 -25.67 -13.71 -14.18
C ILE A 14 -24.77 -14.30 -13.09
N ARG A 15 -23.57 -14.79 -13.46
CA ARG A 15 -22.58 -15.29 -12.49
C ARG A 15 -22.13 -14.19 -11.54
N MET A 16 -21.82 -13.00 -12.05
CA MET A 16 -21.44 -11.82 -11.26
C MET A 16 -22.54 -11.42 -10.27
N TYR A 17 -23.78 -11.30 -10.74
CA TYR A 17 -24.91 -10.92 -9.89
C TYR A 17 -25.18 -11.98 -8.81
N THR A 18 -25.08 -13.25 -9.17
CA THR A 18 -25.23 -14.36 -8.20
C THR A 18 -24.10 -14.35 -7.16
N ALA A 19 -22.86 -14.09 -7.58
CA ALA A 19 -21.70 -14.03 -6.69
C ALA A 19 -21.82 -12.84 -5.74
N GLU A 20 -22.18 -11.66 -6.23
CA GLU A 20 -22.41 -10.47 -5.39
C GLU A 20 -23.49 -10.72 -4.34
N ASN A 21 -24.67 -11.21 -4.74
CA ASN A 21 -25.76 -11.48 -3.80
C ASN A 21 -25.38 -12.53 -2.76
N LEU A 22 -24.73 -13.62 -3.18
CA LEU A 22 -24.28 -14.64 -2.24
C LEU A 22 -23.20 -14.11 -1.28
N GLY A 23 -22.29 -13.28 -1.77
CA GLY A 23 -21.27 -12.63 -0.94
C GLY A 23 -21.83 -11.63 0.07
N GLN A 24 -22.98 -11.02 -0.20
CA GLN A 24 -23.70 -10.17 0.77
C GLN A 24 -24.39 -11.00 1.86
N ILE A 25 -24.91 -12.19 1.50
CA ILE A 25 -25.60 -13.09 2.44
C ILE A 25 -24.59 -13.85 3.31
N ASP A 26 -23.48 -14.28 2.73
CA ASP A 26 -22.44 -15.10 3.37
C ASP A 26 -21.04 -14.52 3.06
N PRO A 27 -20.63 -13.43 3.73
CA PRO A 27 -19.29 -12.87 3.58
C PRO A 27 -18.23 -13.91 3.95
N GLY A 28 -17.21 -14.08 3.11
CA GLY A 28 -16.19 -15.11 3.28
C GLY A 28 -16.48 -16.43 2.56
N ASN A 29 -17.65 -16.57 1.92
CA ASN A 29 -17.98 -17.77 1.15
C ASN A 29 -16.91 -18.08 0.09
N GLU A 30 -16.25 -19.24 0.24
CA GLU A 30 -15.12 -19.62 -0.61
C GLU A 30 -15.52 -19.79 -2.08
N LEU A 31 -16.74 -20.24 -2.36
CA LEU A 31 -17.24 -20.40 -3.73
C LEU A 31 -17.43 -19.03 -4.39
N THR A 32 -17.94 -18.05 -3.66
CA THR A 32 -18.07 -16.68 -4.15
C THR A 32 -16.70 -16.06 -4.45
N ILE A 33 -15.74 -16.20 -3.53
CA ILE A 33 -14.36 -15.73 -3.74
C ILE A 33 -13.76 -16.41 -4.96
N ALA A 34 -13.86 -17.75 -5.06
CA ALA A 34 -13.35 -18.51 -6.19
C ALA A 34 -14.01 -18.07 -7.52
N THR A 35 -15.30 -17.73 -7.50
CA THR A 35 -15.99 -17.24 -8.70
C THR A 35 -15.41 -15.91 -9.17
N TRP A 36 -15.20 -14.95 -8.27
CA TRP A 36 -14.57 -13.67 -8.63
C TRP A 36 -13.15 -13.84 -9.14
N VAL A 37 -12.35 -14.71 -8.51
CA VAL A 37 -11.00 -15.06 -8.99
C VAL A 37 -11.05 -15.63 -10.40
N GLN A 38 -11.95 -16.58 -10.67
CA GLN A 38 -12.10 -17.17 -12.02
C GLN A 38 -12.54 -16.15 -13.07
N LEU A 39 -13.37 -15.15 -12.71
CA LEU A 39 -13.79 -14.10 -13.63
C LEU A 39 -12.61 -13.20 -14.03
N ILE A 40 -11.71 -12.90 -13.11
CA ILE A 40 -10.44 -12.18 -13.37
C ILE A 40 -9.52 -13.00 -14.30
N GLU A 41 -9.62 -14.33 -14.30
CA GLU A 41 -8.80 -15.18 -15.16
C GLU A 41 -9.45 -15.52 -16.52
N SER A 42 -10.66 -14.98 -16.76
CA SER A 42 -11.43 -15.30 -17.95
C SER A 42 -11.03 -14.45 -19.16
N THR A 43 -11.27 -14.99 -20.36
CA THR A 43 -11.02 -14.28 -21.64
C THR A 43 -12.00 -13.13 -21.90
N GLN A 44 -13.09 -13.05 -21.15
CA GLN A 44 -14.10 -11.98 -21.25
C GLN A 44 -13.81 -10.81 -20.30
N MET A 45 -12.67 -10.82 -19.62
CA MET A 45 -12.29 -9.78 -18.66
C MET A 45 -12.16 -8.41 -19.33
N ASP A 46 -12.84 -7.43 -18.75
CA ASP A 46 -12.68 -6.00 -19.02
C ASP A 46 -12.51 -5.23 -17.70
N ASP A 47 -12.30 -3.91 -17.79
CA ASP A 47 -12.13 -3.05 -16.62
C ASP A 47 -13.36 -3.05 -15.70
N TYR A 48 -14.58 -3.19 -16.26
CA TYR A 48 -15.80 -3.26 -15.47
C TYR A 48 -15.83 -4.52 -14.60
N ILE A 49 -15.50 -5.68 -15.16
CA ILE A 49 -15.37 -6.94 -14.43
C ILE A 49 -14.26 -6.83 -13.37
N CYS A 50 -13.12 -6.22 -13.73
CA CYS A 50 -12.01 -6.00 -12.77
C CYS A 50 -12.46 -5.15 -11.58
N LYS A 51 -13.13 -4.01 -11.83
CA LYS A 51 -13.64 -3.13 -10.77
C LYS A 51 -14.64 -3.84 -9.87
N ARG A 52 -15.56 -4.61 -10.45
CA ARG A 52 -16.58 -5.36 -9.72
C ARG A 52 -15.96 -6.49 -8.89
N ALA A 53 -14.98 -7.18 -9.44
CA ALA A 53 -14.23 -8.20 -8.72
C ALA A 53 -13.43 -7.59 -7.57
N ALA A 54 -12.73 -6.46 -7.80
CA ALA A 54 -11.98 -5.77 -6.76
C ALA A 54 -12.87 -5.34 -5.57
N GLN A 55 -14.01 -4.72 -5.87
CA GLN A 55 -15.00 -4.32 -4.86
C GLN A 55 -15.54 -5.49 -4.06
N ASN A 56 -15.87 -6.61 -4.71
CA ASN A 56 -16.46 -7.76 -4.02
C ASN A 56 -15.40 -8.53 -3.23
N LEU A 57 -14.23 -8.79 -3.81
CA LEU A 57 -13.13 -9.47 -3.14
C LEU A 57 -12.66 -8.71 -1.92
N GLY A 58 -12.56 -7.39 -1.97
CA GLY A 58 -12.22 -6.59 -0.80
C GLY A 58 -13.26 -6.64 0.32
N LYS A 59 -14.55 -6.66 -0.04
CA LYS A 59 -15.65 -6.75 0.94
C LYS A 59 -15.78 -8.11 1.60
N ILE A 60 -15.68 -9.19 0.82
CA ILE A 60 -15.99 -10.55 1.30
C ILE A 60 -14.73 -11.37 1.61
N GLY A 61 -13.56 -10.93 1.15
CA GLY A 61 -12.30 -11.68 1.19
C GLY A 61 -11.36 -11.27 2.31
N ARG A 62 -11.86 -10.70 3.43
CA ARG A 62 -11.02 -10.30 4.57
C ARG A 62 -10.15 -11.46 5.05
N GLY A 63 -8.83 -11.27 5.10
CA GLY A 63 -7.85 -12.32 5.45
C GLY A 63 -7.75 -13.50 4.47
N ASN A 64 -8.48 -13.49 3.35
CA ASN A 64 -8.45 -14.58 2.39
C ASN A 64 -7.29 -14.42 1.40
N LYS A 65 -6.31 -15.34 1.48
CA LYS A 65 -5.11 -15.31 0.63
C LYS A 65 -5.40 -15.31 -0.87
N LYS A 66 -6.46 -15.99 -1.33
CA LYS A 66 -6.83 -16.02 -2.76
C LYS A 66 -7.41 -14.69 -3.22
N ALA A 67 -8.23 -14.05 -2.36
CA ALA A 67 -8.76 -12.73 -2.64
C ALA A 67 -7.64 -11.69 -2.73
N ILE A 68 -6.70 -11.71 -1.77
CA ILE A 68 -5.54 -10.81 -1.75
C ILE A 68 -4.69 -11.01 -3.01
N ALA A 69 -4.28 -12.24 -3.32
CA ALA A 69 -3.49 -12.53 -4.51
C ALA A 69 -4.18 -12.11 -5.82
N ALA A 70 -5.52 -12.22 -5.89
CA ALA A 70 -6.27 -11.78 -7.05
C ALA A 70 -6.31 -10.24 -7.18
N LEU A 71 -6.42 -9.51 -6.06
CA LEU A 71 -6.29 -8.05 -6.05
C LEU A 71 -4.90 -7.61 -6.49
N GLU A 72 -3.85 -8.27 -6.01
CA GLU A 72 -2.45 -8.00 -6.41
C GLU A 72 -2.28 -8.21 -7.93
N LYS A 73 -2.75 -9.34 -8.45
CA LYS A 73 -2.67 -9.69 -9.88
C LYS A 73 -3.40 -8.69 -10.78
N LEU A 74 -4.52 -8.12 -10.32
CA LEU A 74 -5.23 -7.11 -11.09
C LEU A 74 -4.33 -5.89 -11.39
N LEU A 75 -3.48 -5.48 -10.45
CA LEU A 75 -2.61 -4.31 -10.65
C LEU A 75 -1.52 -4.51 -11.72
N GLU A 76 -1.19 -5.76 -12.06
CA GLU A 76 -0.27 -6.11 -13.15
C GLU A 76 -0.87 -5.82 -14.54
N LEU A 77 -2.20 -5.68 -14.63
CA LEU A 77 -2.89 -5.37 -15.88
C LEU A 77 -2.62 -3.92 -16.30
N ILE A 78 -2.03 -3.73 -17.48
CA ILE A 78 -1.62 -2.41 -17.99
C ILE A 78 -2.80 -1.52 -18.40
N TYR A 79 -3.96 -2.10 -18.70
CA TYR A 79 -5.12 -1.39 -19.26
C TYR A 79 -6.17 -0.95 -18.22
N LEU A 80 -5.94 -1.21 -16.92
CA LEU A 80 -6.86 -0.74 -15.88
C LEU A 80 -6.90 0.78 -15.84
N ASN A 81 -8.12 1.31 -15.72
CA ASN A 81 -8.29 2.72 -15.45
C ASN A 81 -7.90 3.04 -13.99
N ASP A 82 -7.73 4.33 -13.76
CA ASP A 82 -7.34 4.89 -12.47
C ASP A 82 -8.36 4.56 -11.37
N ASP A 83 -9.66 4.62 -11.66
CA ASP A 83 -10.72 4.28 -10.71
C ASP A 83 -10.59 2.84 -10.18
N THR A 84 -10.28 1.89 -11.06
CA THR A 84 -10.10 0.49 -10.73
C THR A 84 -8.83 0.29 -9.91
N ARG A 85 -7.72 0.96 -10.27
CA ARG A 85 -6.48 0.95 -9.48
C ARG A 85 -6.68 1.52 -8.07
N MET A 86 -7.38 2.64 -7.97
CA MET A 86 -7.76 3.25 -6.69
C MET A 86 -8.60 2.29 -5.84
N CYS A 87 -9.60 1.66 -6.46
CA CYS A 87 -10.43 0.66 -5.77
C CYS A 87 -9.59 -0.51 -5.25
N ILE A 88 -8.65 -1.03 -6.04
CA ILE A 88 -7.78 -2.13 -5.59
C ILE A 88 -6.88 -1.67 -4.43
N ALA A 89 -6.26 -0.49 -4.53
CA ALA A 89 -5.42 0.07 -3.48
C ALA A 89 -6.18 0.25 -2.16
N GLU A 90 -7.40 0.80 -2.23
CA GLU A 90 -8.26 0.97 -1.06
C GLU A 90 -8.61 -0.36 -0.40
N ASN A 91 -8.99 -1.37 -1.19
CA ASN A 91 -9.34 -2.69 -0.66
C ASN A 91 -8.13 -3.40 -0.05
N LEU A 92 -6.96 -3.38 -0.72
CA LEU A 92 -5.72 -3.92 -0.16
C LEU A 92 -5.34 -3.24 1.17
N GLY A 93 -5.56 -1.93 1.28
CA GLY A 93 -5.33 -1.16 2.51
C GLY A 93 -6.29 -1.44 3.67
N GLN A 94 -7.22 -2.39 3.54
CA GLN A 94 -8.21 -2.73 4.58
C GLN A 94 -8.43 -4.25 4.73
N ILE A 95 -7.99 -5.05 3.76
CA ILE A 95 -8.37 -6.46 3.64
C ILE A 95 -7.78 -7.36 4.73
N ASP A 96 -6.55 -7.09 5.17
CA ASP A 96 -5.84 -7.95 6.11
C ASP A 96 -4.68 -7.21 6.81
N PRO A 97 -4.87 -6.72 8.05
CA PRO A 97 -3.80 -6.08 8.81
C PRO A 97 -2.57 -6.98 8.97
N GLY A 98 -1.38 -6.45 8.67
CA GLY A 98 -0.11 -7.19 8.76
C GLY A 98 0.17 -8.11 7.57
N ASN A 99 -0.66 -8.13 6.53
CA ASN A 99 -0.42 -8.97 5.37
C ASN A 99 0.76 -8.47 4.52
N ASP A 100 1.84 -9.26 4.47
CA ASP A 100 3.07 -8.89 3.75
C ASP A 100 2.90 -8.70 2.25
N GLY A 101 1.99 -9.44 1.62
CA GLY A 101 1.67 -9.32 0.18
C GLY A 101 1.03 -7.96 -0.11
N ALA A 102 -0.08 -7.68 0.59
CA ALA A 102 -0.79 -6.41 0.47
C ALA A 102 0.11 -5.22 0.80
N ILE A 103 0.94 -5.29 1.85
CA ILE A 103 1.92 -4.25 2.18
C ILE A 103 2.92 -4.06 1.05
N THR A 104 3.48 -5.14 0.51
CA THR A 104 4.45 -5.05 -0.59
C THR A 104 3.84 -4.40 -1.82
N THR A 105 2.60 -4.74 -2.17
CA THR A 105 1.88 -4.15 -3.30
C THR A 105 1.55 -2.68 -3.08
N LEU A 106 1.12 -2.29 -1.86
CA LEU A 106 0.88 -0.87 -1.55
C LEU A 106 2.17 -0.05 -1.58
N VAL A 107 3.31 -0.61 -1.14
CA VAL A 107 4.63 0.03 -1.30
C VAL A 107 4.94 0.27 -2.79
N GLN A 108 4.75 -0.75 -3.63
CA GLN A 108 4.97 -0.61 -5.08
C GLN A 108 4.08 0.48 -5.70
N LEU A 109 2.81 0.57 -5.28
CA LEU A 109 1.92 1.63 -5.74
C LEU A 109 2.37 3.01 -5.27
N LEU A 110 2.80 3.15 -4.01
CA LEU A 110 3.28 4.41 -3.45
C LEU A 110 4.52 4.94 -4.20
N GLU A 111 5.42 4.05 -4.59
CA GLU A 111 6.67 4.38 -5.28
C GLU A 111 6.53 4.50 -6.81
N SER A 112 5.40 4.06 -7.37
CA SER A 112 5.21 4.03 -8.82
C SER A 112 4.96 5.42 -9.40
N ALA A 113 5.77 5.80 -10.39
CA ALA A 113 5.53 6.98 -11.22
C ALA A 113 4.47 6.76 -12.31
N GLN A 114 3.99 5.52 -12.50
CA GLN A 114 3.05 5.14 -13.56
C GLN A 114 1.59 5.19 -13.12
N VAL A 115 1.32 5.29 -11.82
CA VAL A 115 -0.04 5.39 -11.28
C VAL A 115 -0.34 6.84 -10.91
N ASN A 116 -1.62 7.20 -10.96
CA ASN A 116 -2.03 8.55 -10.62
C ASN A 116 -1.81 8.87 -9.13
N ARG A 117 -1.85 10.17 -8.80
CA ARG A 117 -1.60 10.65 -7.44
C ARG A 117 -2.60 10.09 -6.42
N ASP A 118 -3.86 9.91 -6.81
CA ASP A 118 -4.89 9.39 -5.89
C ASP A 118 -4.66 7.92 -5.52
N THR A 119 -4.19 7.10 -6.45
CA THR A 119 -3.77 5.72 -6.19
C THR A 119 -2.61 5.71 -5.19
N ARG A 120 -1.61 6.58 -5.37
CA ARG A 120 -0.47 6.70 -4.43
C ARG A 120 -0.91 7.17 -3.04
N ARG A 121 -1.84 8.12 -2.97
CA ARG A 121 -2.43 8.61 -1.71
C ARG A 121 -3.19 7.51 -0.98
N LEU A 122 -4.00 6.72 -1.70
CA LEU A 122 -4.68 5.55 -1.14
C LEU A 122 -3.69 4.48 -0.69
N ALA A 123 -2.60 4.28 -1.42
CA ALA A 123 -1.52 3.38 -1.03
C ALA A 123 -0.86 3.81 0.29
N ALA A 124 -0.51 5.10 0.44
CA ALA A 124 0.03 5.65 1.69
C ALA A 124 -0.93 5.39 2.87
N ARG A 125 -2.20 5.76 2.71
CA ARG A 125 -3.24 5.51 3.74
C ARG A 125 -3.39 4.03 4.06
N GLY A 126 -3.39 3.17 3.04
CA GLY A 126 -3.48 1.73 3.20
C GLY A 126 -2.33 1.18 4.02
N LEU A 127 -1.10 1.64 3.77
CA LEU A 127 0.07 1.29 4.58
C LEU A 127 -0.10 1.71 6.04
N GLY A 128 -0.68 2.89 6.31
CA GLY A 128 -1.05 3.33 7.67
C GLY A 128 -1.99 2.34 8.38
N ASN A 129 -2.99 1.82 7.65
CA ASN A 129 -3.99 0.92 8.20
C ASN A 129 -3.48 -0.50 8.47
N ILE A 130 -2.63 -1.05 7.60
CA ILE A 130 -2.23 -2.47 7.66
C ILE A 130 -0.77 -2.69 8.05
N GLY A 131 0.05 -1.64 8.08
CA GLY A 131 1.51 -1.72 8.16
C GLY A 131 2.12 -1.53 9.54
N THR A 132 1.36 -1.67 10.64
CA THR A 132 1.87 -1.48 12.01
C THR A 132 3.13 -2.32 12.26
N GLY A 133 4.25 -1.65 12.60
CA GLY A 133 5.55 -2.30 12.83
C GLY A 133 6.17 -2.97 11.61
N ASN A 134 5.66 -2.75 10.39
CA ASN A 134 6.22 -3.32 9.18
C ASN A 134 7.36 -2.46 8.63
N GLU A 135 8.55 -3.03 8.59
CA GLU A 135 9.77 -2.34 8.14
C GLU A 135 9.67 -1.79 6.72
N LYS A 136 9.09 -2.55 5.78
CA LYS A 136 8.98 -2.11 4.38
C LYS A 136 8.08 -0.90 4.24
N ALA A 137 6.93 -0.92 4.93
CA ALA A 137 5.99 0.20 4.94
C ALA A 137 6.65 1.46 5.52
N ILE A 138 7.33 1.34 6.67
CA ILE A 138 8.01 2.45 7.33
C ILE A 138 9.10 3.05 6.44
N ILE A 139 9.95 2.20 5.83
CA ILE A 139 11.03 2.66 4.94
C ILE A 139 10.44 3.42 3.74
N ALA A 140 9.43 2.87 3.06
CA ALA A 140 8.83 3.49 1.89
C ALA A 140 8.20 4.86 2.24
N LEU A 141 7.45 4.93 3.34
CA LEU A 141 6.84 6.18 3.81
C LEU A 141 7.90 7.24 4.15
N VAL A 142 8.97 6.88 4.86
CA VAL A 142 10.07 7.81 5.17
C VAL A 142 10.76 8.31 3.90
N GLN A 143 10.93 7.47 2.88
CA GLN A 143 11.51 7.88 1.60
C GLN A 143 10.64 8.91 0.87
N ILE A 144 9.30 8.78 0.94
CA ILE A 144 8.39 9.75 0.36
C ILE A 144 8.50 11.11 1.07
N LEU A 145 8.62 11.16 2.40
CA LEU A 145 8.85 12.44 3.12
C LEU A 145 10.15 13.14 2.70
N GLN A 146 11.18 12.37 2.35
CA GLN A 146 12.46 12.91 1.90
C GLN A 146 12.47 13.32 0.41
N SER A 147 11.37 13.10 -0.31
CA SER A 147 11.27 13.43 -1.73
C SER A 147 10.79 14.88 -1.93
N LYS A 148 11.57 15.66 -2.69
CA LYS A 148 11.36 17.12 -2.85
C LYS A 148 10.21 17.52 -3.77
N ASN A 149 9.69 16.59 -4.56
CA ASN A 149 8.73 16.89 -5.63
C ASN A 149 7.36 16.24 -5.38
N GLU A 150 7.12 15.81 -4.14
CA GLU A 150 5.87 15.16 -3.79
C GLU A 150 4.77 16.17 -3.56
N ASP A 151 3.56 15.72 -3.87
CA ASP A 151 2.36 16.49 -3.63
C ASP A 151 2.12 16.70 -2.13
N SER A 152 1.79 17.93 -1.73
CA SER A 152 1.51 18.28 -0.32
C SER A 152 0.53 17.34 0.39
N LEU A 153 -0.46 16.82 -0.35
CA LEU A 153 -1.43 15.88 0.20
C LEU A 153 -0.85 14.48 0.44
N ILE A 154 0.08 14.02 -0.39
CA ILE A 154 0.75 12.73 -0.13
C ILE A 154 1.66 12.85 1.08
N GLY A 155 2.37 13.98 1.26
CA GLY A 155 3.21 14.22 2.44
C GLY A 155 2.43 14.14 3.75
N ARG A 156 1.24 14.77 3.81
CA ARG A 156 0.35 14.68 4.99
C ARG A 156 -0.12 13.25 5.26
N LEU A 157 -0.58 12.53 4.24
CA LEU A 157 -1.03 11.15 4.42
C LEU A 157 0.10 10.22 4.86
N VAL A 158 1.30 10.45 4.37
CA VAL A 158 2.50 9.70 4.76
C VAL A 158 2.87 9.98 6.21
N GLU A 159 2.81 11.24 6.65
CA GLU A 159 2.99 11.64 8.04
C GLU A 159 1.96 10.98 8.96
N GLU A 160 0.67 11.09 8.62
CA GLU A 160 -0.43 10.44 9.35
C GLU A 160 -0.22 8.92 9.44
N SER A 161 0.17 8.29 8.32
CA SER A 161 0.39 6.84 8.26
C SER A 161 1.58 6.41 9.10
N LEU A 162 2.69 7.16 9.07
CA LEU A 162 3.83 6.91 9.97
C LEU A 162 3.44 7.04 11.43
N GLY A 163 2.60 8.02 11.78
CA GLY A 163 2.07 8.16 13.13
C GLY A 163 1.24 6.96 13.60
N GLN A 164 0.60 6.23 12.68
CA GLN A 164 -0.19 5.03 12.99
C GLN A 164 0.68 3.76 13.11
N ILE A 165 1.76 3.66 12.33
CA ILE A 165 2.51 2.40 12.20
C ILE A 165 3.83 2.37 12.97
N LEU A 166 4.36 3.52 13.40
CA LEU A 166 5.62 3.58 14.12
C LEU A 166 5.47 3.02 15.54
N ASP A 167 6.13 1.89 15.79
CA ASP A 167 6.36 1.37 17.12
C ASP A 167 7.73 1.84 17.67
N ASN A 168 7.98 1.54 18.95
CA ASN A 168 9.24 1.90 19.61
C ASN A 168 10.48 1.32 18.93
N LYS A 169 10.36 0.21 18.18
CA LYS A 169 11.47 -0.46 17.51
C LYS A 169 12.01 0.40 16.35
N TYR A 170 11.15 1.11 15.64
CA TYR A 170 11.54 1.87 14.44
C TYR A 170 11.73 3.38 14.67
N GLN A 171 11.19 3.94 15.75
CA GLN A 171 11.33 5.38 16.07
C GLN A 171 12.80 5.86 16.05
N PHE A 172 13.72 5.10 16.64
CA PHE A 172 15.15 5.45 16.64
C PHE A 172 15.71 5.61 15.21
N ALA A 173 15.44 4.63 14.34
CA ALA A 173 15.92 4.63 12.97
C ALA A 173 15.28 5.75 12.13
N VAL A 174 14.00 6.07 12.37
CA VAL A 174 13.30 7.17 11.70
C VAL A 174 13.87 8.52 12.12
N VAL A 175 14.07 8.76 13.42
CA VAL A 175 14.71 10.00 13.90
C VAL A 175 16.12 10.15 13.33
N GLN A 176 16.91 9.08 13.32
CA GLN A 176 18.25 9.10 12.75
C GLN A 176 18.22 9.43 11.26
N THR A 177 17.27 8.88 10.51
CA THR A 177 17.12 9.12 9.07
C THR A 177 16.67 10.55 8.76
N LEU A 178 15.67 11.05 9.49
CA LEU A 178 15.07 12.37 9.26
C LEU A 178 15.95 13.51 9.78
N SER A 179 16.71 13.32 10.87
CA SER A 179 17.62 14.36 11.41
C SER A 179 18.70 14.81 10.43
N GLY A 180 19.09 13.96 9.48
CA GLY A 180 20.04 14.29 8.40
C GLY A 180 19.43 15.03 7.21
N TYR A 181 18.11 15.20 7.19
CA TYR A 181 17.40 15.86 6.09
C TYR A 181 17.41 17.38 6.27
N GLN A 182 18.06 18.09 5.34
CA GLN A 182 18.38 19.52 5.49
C GLN A 182 17.19 20.47 5.38
N GLN A 183 16.02 19.98 4.95
CA GLN A 183 14.84 20.80 4.70
C GLN A 183 13.63 20.15 5.37
N PHE A 184 13.47 20.42 6.66
CA PHE A 184 12.28 20.01 7.40
C PHE A 184 11.08 20.77 6.84
N ASP A 185 10.19 20.07 6.17
CA ASP A 185 8.82 20.52 5.99
C ASP A 185 8.00 20.18 7.25
N ASP A 186 6.78 20.70 7.32
CA ASP A 186 5.89 20.49 8.47
C ASP A 186 5.65 18.99 8.74
N ASN A 187 5.61 18.16 7.67
CA ASN A 187 5.40 16.72 7.78
C ASN A 187 6.58 16.02 8.48
N CYS A 188 7.83 16.30 8.07
CA CYS A 188 9.01 15.75 8.73
C CYS A 188 9.08 16.19 10.20
N TYR A 189 8.75 17.45 10.49
CA TYR A 189 8.71 17.96 11.85
C TYR A 189 7.67 17.23 12.70
N ASN A 190 6.46 17.00 12.19
CA ASN A 190 5.40 16.28 12.91
C ASN A 190 5.81 14.84 13.25
N VAL A 191 6.45 14.12 12.32
CA VAL A 191 6.95 12.76 12.58
C VAL A 191 8.03 12.76 13.66
N LEU A 192 8.99 13.69 13.58
CA LEU A 192 10.05 13.84 14.58
C LEU A 192 9.49 14.23 15.95
N TRP A 193 8.51 15.12 15.99
CA TRP A 193 7.81 15.53 17.20
C TRP A 193 7.09 14.35 17.84
N ASN A 194 6.35 13.57 17.04
CA ASN A 194 5.69 12.35 17.51
C ASN A 194 6.69 11.35 18.12
N CYS A 195 7.86 11.16 17.48
CA CYS A 195 8.92 10.34 18.05
C CYS A 195 9.43 10.89 19.39
N ALA A 196 9.69 12.20 19.48
CA ALA A 196 10.15 12.84 20.71
C ALA A 196 9.16 12.71 21.88
N GLN A 197 7.85 12.62 21.60
CA GLN A 197 6.82 12.41 22.61
C GLN A 197 6.74 10.96 23.11
N ASN A 198 7.18 9.99 22.31
CA ASN A 198 6.96 8.57 22.57
C ASN A 198 8.24 7.77 22.89
N MET A 199 9.42 8.38 22.82
CA MET A 199 10.69 7.74 23.17
C MET A 199 11.41 8.46 24.33
N PRO A 200 12.22 7.74 25.13
CA PRO A 200 13.07 8.38 26.14
C PRO A 200 13.98 9.44 25.51
N TYR A 201 14.12 10.58 26.18
CA TYR A 201 14.97 11.68 25.70
C TYR A 201 16.42 11.25 25.35
N PRO A 202 17.11 10.41 26.14
CA PRO A 202 18.45 9.93 25.78
C PRO A 202 18.48 9.20 24.43
N ASP A 203 17.46 8.38 24.13
CA ASP A 203 17.37 7.63 22.88
C ASP A 203 17.11 8.58 21.70
N PHE A 204 16.21 9.57 21.87
CA PHE A 204 15.96 10.58 20.85
C PHE A 204 17.22 11.39 20.55
N TYR A 205 17.88 11.89 21.59
CA TYR A 205 19.12 12.66 21.48
C TYR A 205 20.20 11.85 20.76
N GLN A 206 20.37 10.59 21.13
CA GLN A 206 21.31 9.69 20.48
C GLN A 206 20.97 9.51 18.99
N ALA A 207 19.72 9.18 18.65
CA ALA A 207 19.28 9.01 17.28
C ALA A 207 19.52 10.28 16.43
N TRP A 208 19.16 11.44 16.98
CA TRP A 208 19.29 12.74 16.33
C TRP A 208 20.74 13.10 15.98
N HIS A 209 21.68 12.80 16.87
CA HIS A 209 23.10 13.15 16.70
C HIS A 209 23.93 12.07 15.96
N GLN A 210 23.36 10.89 15.70
CA GLN A 210 24.02 9.77 15.01
C GLN A 210 23.87 9.77 13.47
N HIS A 211 23.40 10.85 12.84
CA HIS A 211 23.26 10.97 11.37
C HIS A 211 24.59 10.97 10.56
N ASN A 212 25.74 10.79 11.24
CA ASN A 212 27.08 11.09 10.73
C ASN A 212 27.78 9.99 9.89
N PHE A 213 27.19 8.82 9.68
CA PHE A 213 27.80 7.75 8.84
C PHE A 213 27.02 7.41 7.56
N ALA A 214 25.71 7.18 7.63
CA ALA A 214 24.91 6.73 6.48
C ALA A 214 24.80 7.78 5.37
N THR A 215 24.65 9.06 5.73
CA THR A 215 24.45 10.18 4.79
C THR A 215 25.69 10.46 3.94
N ARG A 216 26.90 10.25 4.50
CA ARG A 216 28.17 10.34 3.74
C ARG A 216 28.32 9.16 2.78
N ALA A 217 27.99 7.95 3.21
CA ALA A 217 28.08 6.75 2.35
C ALA A 217 27.08 6.80 1.19
N MET A 218 25.82 7.15 1.43
CA MET A 218 24.80 7.25 0.37
C MET A 218 25.07 8.41 -0.60
N ARG A 219 25.54 9.58 -0.11
CA ARG A 219 25.96 10.69 -0.99
C ARG A 219 27.17 10.30 -1.85
N SER A 220 28.14 9.57 -1.30
CA SER A 220 29.29 9.05 -2.05
C SER A 220 28.87 8.02 -3.11
N LEU A 221 27.97 7.09 -2.80
CA LEU A 221 27.46 6.11 -3.74
C LEU A 221 26.67 6.76 -4.88
N LYS A 222 25.73 7.68 -4.57
CA LYS A 222 24.99 8.44 -5.60
C LYS A 222 25.93 9.20 -6.54
N LYS A 223 27.03 9.76 -6.01
CA LYS A 223 28.06 10.46 -6.79
C LYS A 223 28.80 9.51 -7.73
N ILE A 224 29.22 8.34 -7.25
CA ILE A 224 29.91 7.30 -8.03
C ILE A 224 29.06 6.80 -9.20
N PHE A 225 27.77 6.57 -8.99
CA PHE A 225 26.86 6.12 -10.06
C PHE A 225 26.52 7.23 -11.06
N SER A 226 26.44 8.49 -10.62
CA SER A 226 26.20 9.63 -11.52
C SER A 226 27.40 10.02 -12.40
N THR A 227 28.62 9.63 -12.04
CA THR A 227 29.83 9.90 -12.83
C THR A 227 30.20 8.79 -13.83
N ARG A 228 29.47 7.68 -13.87
CA ARG A 228 29.72 6.55 -14.79
C ARG A 228 28.79 6.49 -16.01
N ILE A 229 28.00 7.55 -16.24
CA ILE A 229 27.18 7.71 -17.44
C ILE A 229 27.69 8.93 -18.22
N ILE A 230 28.89 8.81 -18.79
CA ILE A 230 29.38 9.52 -19.99
C ILE A 230 30.27 8.53 -20.73
#